data_AF-A0A166P9F4-F1
#
_entry.id   AF-A0A166P9F4-F1
#
_cell.length_a   1.000
_cell.length_b   1.000
_cell.length_c   1.000
_cell.angle_alpha   90.00
_cell.angle_beta   90.00
_cell.angle_gamma   90.00
#
_symmetry.space_group_name_H-M   'P 1'
#
loop_
_entity.id
_entity.type
_entity.pdbx_description
1 polymer ?
#
loop_
_entity_poly.entity_id
_entity_poly.type
_entity_poly.pdbx_seq_one_letter_code
_entity_poly.pdbx_strand_id
1 'polypeptide(L)'
;MDPLQPSAQFLHSRINTNVTQLLQRFENIMAAATVENTSHTSTAIETYQLDVESTALIRAAEDILVITRMMKEAWLFGKLETLKEDERDVQRREKLEEDIQAVKNAIEKANILEKKA
;
A
#
# COMPACT_ATOMS: atom_id res chain seq x y z
N MET A 1 7.26 -8.60 -8.64
CA MET A 1 6.80 -7.43 -7.85
C MET A 1 5.63 -6.82 -8.58
N ASP A 2 4.48 -6.66 -7.92
CA ASP A 2 3.35 -5.97 -8.53
C ASP A 2 3.73 -4.49 -8.75
N PRO A 3 3.66 -3.93 -9.96
CA PRO A 3 4.08 -2.55 -10.23
C PRO A 3 3.24 -1.50 -9.48
N LEU A 4 2.14 -1.91 -8.84
CA LEU A 4 1.25 -1.07 -8.06
C LEU A 4 1.58 -1.01 -6.55
N GLN A 5 2.48 -1.87 -6.04
CA GLN A 5 2.86 -1.82 -4.61
C GLN A 5 3.90 -0.72 -4.36
N PRO A 6 3.62 0.24 -3.44
CA PRO A 6 4.58 1.28 -3.09
C PRO A 6 5.86 0.66 -2.51
N SER A 7 7.03 1.03 -3.04
CA SER A 7 8.31 0.58 -2.49
C SER A 7 8.58 1.22 -1.12
N ALA A 8 9.38 0.55 -0.30
CA ALA A 8 9.81 1.10 1.00
C ALA A 8 10.51 2.46 0.84
N GLN A 9 11.30 2.63 -0.22
CA GLN A 9 11.98 3.89 -0.53
C GLN A 9 10.98 5.02 -0.83
N PHE A 10 9.94 4.73 -1.61
CA PHE A 10 8.88 5.69 -1.90
C PHE A 10 8.14 6.13 -0.63
N LEU A 11 7.80 5.18 0.25
CA LEU A 11 7.15 5.48 1.52
C LEU A 11 8.04 6.35 2.43
N HIS A 12 9.32 6.00 2.56
CA HIS A 12 10.28 6.82 3.32
C HIS A 12 10.42 8.23 2.77
N SER A 13 10.55 8.39 1.45
CA SER A 13 10.63 9.72 0.83
C SER A 13 9.39 10.55 1.14
N ARG A 14 8.18 9.95 1.04
CA ARG A 14 6.94 10.66 1.35
C ARG A 14 6.80 11.03 2.82
N ILE A 15 7.19 10.13 3.74
CA ILE A 15 7.19 10.42 5.17
C ILE A 15 8.11 11.60 5.46
N ASN A 16 9.33 11.57 4.95
CA ASN A 16 10.29 12.67 5.15
C ASN A 16 9.75 13.99 4.61
N THR A 17 9.20 13.99 3.39
CA THR A 17 8.58 15.18 2.81
C THR A 17 7.45 15.73 3.69
N ASN A 18 6.56 14.88 4.20
CA ASN A 18 5.44 15.32 5.03
C ASN A 18 5.90 15.84 6.39
N VAL A 19 6.89 15.20 7.01
CA VAL A 19 7.48 15.67 8.28
C VAL A 19 8.17 17.02 8.09
N THR A 20 8.95 17.19 7.02
CA THR A 20 9.55 18.49 6.68
C THR A 20 8.49 19.55 6.45
N GLN A 21 7.40 19.23 5.74
CA GLN A 21 6.29 20.17 5.55
C GLN A 21 5.64 20.55 6.90
N LEU A 22 5.36 19.59 7.78
CA LEU A 22 4.79 19.89 9.10
C LEU A 22 5.66 20.87 9.89
N LEU A 23 6.96 20.60 9.96
CA LEU A 23 7.91 21.46 10.67
C LEU A 23 7.97 22.86 10.04
N GLN A 24 8.07 22.94 8.71
CA GLN A 24 8.12 24.22 8.01
C GLN A 24 6.85 25.06 8.22
N ARG A 25 5.65 24.45 8.14
CA ARG A 25 4.39 25.18 8.37
C ARG A 25 4.30 25.67 9.80
N PHE A 26 4.72 24.85 10.77
CA PHE A 26 4.75 25.25 12.17
C PHE A 26 5.73 26.41 12.42
N GLU A 27 6.93 26.36 11.84
CA GLU A 27 7.90 27.45 11.92
C GLU A 27 7.36 28.74 11.30
N ASN A 28 6.68 28.66 10.14
CA ASN A 28 6.04 29.81 9.49
C ASN A 28 4.95 30.43 10.37
N ILE A 29 4.12 29.61 11.02
CA ILE A 29 3.09 30.07 11.98
C ILE A 29 3.74 30.82 13.14
N MET A 30 4.78 30.24 13.74
CA MET A 30 5.50 30.88 14.84
C MET A 30 6.17 32.19 14.42
N ALA A 31 6.73 32.22 13.20
CA ALA A 31 7.33 33.43 12.64
C ALA A 31 6.28 34.54 12.47
N ALA A 32 5.09 34.23 11.95
CA ALA A 32 4.01 35.21 11.80
C ALA A 32 3.43 35.67 13.15
N ALA A 33 3.29 34.77 14.12
CA ALA A 33 2.67 35.06 15.42
C ALA A 33 3.55 35.91 16.36
N THR A 34 4.87 35.94 16.12
CA THR A 34 5.84 36.67 16.96
C THR A 34 6.11 38.10 16.47
N VAL A 35 5.54 38.49 15.32
CA VAL A 35 5.66 39.85 14.80
C VAL A 35 4.73 40.79 15.56
N GLU A 36 5.30 41.75 16.27
CA GLU A 36 4.53 42.88 16.80
C GLU A 36 4.51 44.01 15.75
N ASN A 37 3.38 44.17 15.07
CA ASN A 37 3.15 45.28 14.14
C ASN A 37 1.86 46.03 14.48
N THR A 38 1.93 47.36 14.53
CA THR A 38 0.79 48.23 14.85
C THR A 38 -0.06 48.60 13.62
N SER A 39 0.39 48.23 12.42
CA SER A 39 -0.33 48.48 11.17
C SER A 39 -1.44 47.46 10.93
N HIS A 40 -2.69 47.92 10.85
CA HIS A 40 -3.84 47.06 10.53
C HIS A 40 -3.68 46.28 9.22
N THR A 41 -2.99 46.86 8.23
CA THR A 41 -2.71 46.17 6.96
C THR A 41 -1.74 45.01 7.15
N SER A 42 -0.74 45.15 8.02
CA SER A 42 0.19 44.06 8.35
C SER A 42 -0.52 42.93 9.09
N THR A 43 -1.33 43.28 10.09
CA THR A 43 -2.11 42.30 10.85
C THR A 43 -3.06 41.50 9.97
N ALA A 44 -3.69 42.14 8.97
CA ALA A 44 -4.56 41.45 8.02
C ALA A 44 -3.79 40.43 7.16
N ILE A 45 -2.57 40.77 6.72
CA ILE A 45 -1.69 39.87 5.97
C ILE A 45 -1.23 38.70 6.84
N GLU A 46 -0.78 38.98 8.07
CA GLU A 46 -0.33 37.98 9.04
C GLU A 46 -1.46 37.00 9.39
N THR A 47 -2.68 37.50 9.62
CA THR A 47 -3.86 36.67 9.87
C THR A 47 -4.13 35.72 8.70
N TYR A 48 -4.10 36.24 7.46
CA TYR A 48 -4.27 35.40 6.27
C TYR A 48 -3.16 34.34 6.14
N GLN A 49 -1.91 34.71 6.44
CA GLN A 49 -0.79 33.76 6.43
C GLN A 49 -0.99 32.65 7.47
N LEU A 50 -1.43 32.97 8.68
CA LEU A 50 -1.73 31.98 9.71
C LEU A 50 -2.79 30.96 9.23
N ASP A 51 -3.86 31.43 8.58
CA ASP A 51 -4.91 30.56 8.04
C ASP A 51 -4.40 29.62 6.94
N VAL A 52 -3.57 30.14 6.03
CA VAL A 52 -2.96 29.36 4.94
C VAL A 52 -2.01 28.30 5.49
N GLU A 53 -1.11 28.69 6.39
CA GLU A 53 -0.11 27.79 6.97
C GLU A 53 -0.78 26.72 7.86
N SER A 54 -1.83 27.09 8.62
CA SER A 54 -2.63 26.15 9.42
C SER A 54 -3.35 25.11 8.54
N THR A 55 -3.99 25.56 7.45
CA THR A 55 -4.63 24.65 6.50
C THR A 55 -3.61 23.71 5.85
N ALA A 56 -2.44 24.22 5.49
CA ALA A 56 -1.37 23.40 4.91
C ALA A 56 -0.78 22.41 5.92
N LEU A 57 -0.67 22.79 7.19
CA LEU A 57 -0.25 21.92 8.29
C LEU A 57 -1.21 20.73 8.44
N ILE A 58 -2.53 21.00 8.45
CA ILE A 58 -3.56 19.96 8.52
C ILE A 58 -3.43 18.99 7.35
N ARG A 59 -3.28 19.50 6.11
CA ARG A 59 -3.10 18.63 4.94
C ARG A 59 -1.86 17.75 5.04
N ALA A 60 -0.73 18.27 5.51
CA ALA A 60 0.48 17.46 5.70
C ALA A 60 0.27 16.34 6.73
N ALA A 61 -0.53 16.60 7.78
CA ALA A 61 -0.92 15.57 8.75
C ALA A 61 -1.86 14.52 8.13
N GLU A 62 -2.85 14.94 7.33
CA GLU A 62 -3.74 14.04 6.60
C GLU A 62 -2.96 13.13 5.64
N ASP A 63 -1.95 13.66 4.93
CA ASP A 63 -1.11 12.86 4.04
C ASP A 63 -0.31 11.78 4.80
N ILE A 64 0.12 12.04 6.03
CA ILE A 64 0.74 11.01 6.89
C ILE A 64 -0.29 9.94 7.24
N LEU A 65 -1.52 10.32 7.61
CA LEU A 65 -2.58 9.35 7.89
C LEU A 65 -2.89 8.48 6.66
N VAL A 66 -2.92 9.06 5.46
CA VAL A 66 -3.07 8.32 4.20
C VAL A 66 -1.93 7.31 4.02
N ILE A 67 -0.68 7.68 4.32
CA ILE A 67 0.47 6.76 4.29
C ILE A 67 0.27 5.59 5.25
N THR A 68 -0.17 5.86 6.49
CA THR A 68 -0.42 4.77 7.44
C THR A 68 -1.52 3.82 6.97
N ARG A 69 -2.58 4.34 6.32
CA ARG A 69 -3.62 3.52 5.71
C ARG A 69 -3.03 2.65 4.59
N MET A 70 -2.27 3.23 3.66
CA MET A 70 -1.63 2.47 2.57
C MET A 70 -0.69 1.38 3.11
N MET A 71 0.08 1.65 4.17
CA MET A 71 0.94 0.64 4.81
C MET A 71 0.13 -0.49 5.42
N LYS A 72 -0.97 -0.17 6.12
CA LYS A 72 -1.89 -1.18 6.69
C LYS A 72 -2.57 -1.99 5.60
N GLU A 73 -3.03 -1.35 4.53
CA GLU A 73 -3.64 -2.02 3.38
C GLU A 73 -2.63 -2.91 2.66
N ALA A 74 -1.39 -2.45 2.47
CA ALA A 74 -0.32 -3.28 1.90
C ALA A 74 0.03 -4.48 2.80
N TRP A 75 -0.12 -4.36 4.12
CA TRP A 75 0.09 -5.47 5.05
C TRP A 75 -1.09 -6.45 5.10
N LEU A 76 -2.32 -5.94 5.12
CA LEU A 76 -3.56 -6.75 5.20
C LEU A 76 -3.93 -7.39 3.85
N PHE A 77 -3.69 -6.68 2.75
CA PHE A 77 -4.12 -7.03 1.39
C PHE A 77 -2.96 -7.13 0.41
N GLY A 78 -1.71 -7.00 0.87
CA GLY A 78 -0.56 -7.42 0.07
C GLY A 78 -0.70 -8.89 -0.32
N LYS A 79 0.10 -9.34 -1.29
CA LYS A 79 0.22 -10.76 -1.66
C LYS A 79 0.80 -11.56 -0.49
N LEU A 80 0.05 -11.71 0.60
CA LEU A 80 0.15 -12.88 1.43
C LEU A 80 -0.58 -13.97 0.64
N GLU A 81 0.11 -15.08 0.36
CA GLU A 81 -0.54 -16.38 0.16
C GLU A 81 -1.26 -16.79 1.47
N THR A 82 -2.24 -16.01 1.93
CA THR A 82 -3.02 -16.30 3.15
C THR A 82 -4.11 -17.32 2.92
N LEU A 83 -4.50 -17.50 1.66
CA LEU A 83 -5.15 -18.71 1.21
C LEU A 83 -4.03 -19.62 0.72
N LYS A 84 -3.40 -20.37 1.64
CA LYS A 84 -3.00 -21.73 1.23
C LYS A 84 -4.25 -22.35 0.58
N GLU A 85 -4.08 -23.04 -0.54
CA GLU A 85 -5.17 -23.88 -1.09
C GLU A 85 -5.82 -24.61 0.09
N ASP A 86 -7.17 -24.56 0.18
CA ASP A 86 -7.90 -25.31 1.18
C ASP A 86 -7.33 -26.74 1.19
N GLU A 87 -7.05 -27.33 2.36
CA GLU A 87 -6.52 -28.71 2.41
C GLU A 87 -7.36 -29.67 1.54
N ARG A 88 -8.65 -29.37 1.40
CA ARG A 88 -9.58 -30.06 0.51
C ARG A 88 -9.31 -29.84 -0.97
N ASP A 89 -8.87 -28.66 -1.38
CA ASP A 89 -8.50 -28.36 -2.77
C ASP A 89 -7.14 -28.98 -3.13
N VAL A 90 -6.19 -29.00 -2.19
CA VAL A 90 -4.92 -29.72 -2.32
C VAL A 90 -5.17 -31.22 -2.50
N GLN A 91 -5.94 -31.83 -1.59
CA GLN A 91 -6.30 -33.25 -1.66
C GLN A 91 -7.08 -33.59 -2.95
N ARG A 92 -7.96 -32.69 -3.40
CA ARG A 92 -8.69 -32.87 -4.66
C ARG A 92 -7.74 -32.86 -5.84
N ARG A 93 -6.76 -31.94 -5.88
CA ARG A 93 -5.76 -31.87 -6.96
C ARG A 93 -4.87 -33.10 -6.99
N GLU A 94 -4.36 -33.54 -5.84
CA GLU A 94 -3.52 -34.73 -5.73
C GLU A 94 -4.26 -35.98 -6.23
N LYS A 95 -5.51 -36.16 -5.80
CA LYS A 95 -6.35 -37.28 -6.27
C LYS A 95 -6.63 -37.19 -7.78
N LEU A 96 -6.87 -35.99 -8.29
CA LEU A 96 -7.10 -35.80 -9.73
C LEU A 96 -5.84 -36.14 -10.55
N GLU A 97 -4.65 -35.79 -10.05
CA GLU A 97 -3.36 -36.16 -10.68
C GLU A 97 -3.13 -37.68 -10.65
N GLU A 98 -3.45 -38.36 -9.54
CA GLU A 98 -3.42 -39.83 -9.46
C GLU A 98 -4.39 -40.49 -10.45
N ASP A 99 -5.63 -40.01 -10.53
CA ASP A 99 -6.65 -40.52 -11.45
C ASP A 99 -6.22 -40.32 -12.92
N ILE A 100 -5.65 -39.17 -13.27
CA ILE A 100 -5.12 -38.89 -14.61
C ILE A 100 -3.99 -39.87 -14.95
N GLN A 101 -3.07 -40.13 -14.02
CA GLN A 101 -1.97 -41.06 -14.23
C GLN A 101 -2.46 -42.51 -14.38
N ALA A 102 -3.48 -42.91 -13.61
CA ALA A 102 -4.13 -44.21 -13.73
C ALA A 102 -4.80 -44.39 -15.11
N VAL A 103 -5.53 -43.38 -15.58
CA VAL A 103 -6.15 -43.38 -16.92
C VAL A 103 -5.09 -43.45 -18.02
N LYS A 104 -4.01 -42.68 -17.92
CA LYS A 104 -2.90 -42.72 -18.89
C LYS A 104 -2.30 -44.13 -18.99
N ASN A 105 -2.01 -44.75 -17.85
CA ASN A 105 -1.45 -46.10 -17.80
C ASN A 105 -2.41 -47.15 -18.38
N ALA A 106 -3.73 -46.99 -18.16
CA ALA A 106 -4.75 -47.87 -18.72
C ALA A 106 -4.84 -47.75 -20.25
N ILE A 107 -4.81 -46.52 -20.78
CA ILE A 107 -4.80 -46.25 -22.22
C ILE A 107 -3.56 -46.84 -22.88
N GLU A 108 -2.37 -46.65 -22.29
CA GLU A 108 -1.12 -47.22 -22.81
C GLU A 108 -1.19 -48.76 -22.85
N LYS A 109 -1.69 -49.41 -21.80
CA LYS A 109 -1.87 -50.87 -21.78
C LYS A 109 -2.88 -51.35 -22.83
N ALA A 110 -4.00 -50.67 -23.03
CA ALA A 110 -4.98 -51.02 -24.04
C ALA A 110 -4.41 -50.91 -25.46
N ASN A 111 -3.65 -49.85 -25.75
CA ASN A 111 -2.97 -49.66 -27.03
C ASN A 111 -1.90 -50.75 -27.31
N ILE A 112 -1.24 -51.26 -26.27
CA ILE A 112 -0.27 -52.36 -26.39
C ILE A 112 -0.98 -53.69 -26.68
N LEU A 113 -2.19 -53.89 -26.16
CA LEU A 113 -3.00 -55.09 -26.40
C LEU A 113 -3.58 -55.10 -27.83
N GLU A 114 -4.03 -53.96 -28.35
CA GLU A 114 -4.47 -53.84 -29.75
C GLU A 114 -3.34 -54.07 -30.76
N LYS A 115 -2.08 -53.73 -30.43
CA LYS A 115 -0.92 -53.99 -31.31
C LYS A 115 -0.40 -55.42 -31.26
N LYS A 116 -0.88 -56.25 -30.32
CA LYS A 116 -0.47 -57.65 -30.15
C LYS A 116 -1.53 -58.65 -30.62
N ALA A 117 -2.72 -58.20 -30.99
CA ALA A 117 -3.77 -58.98 -31.65
C ALA A 117 -3.67 -58.84 -33.18
#